data_AF-E4YRI1-F1
#
_entry.id   AF-E4YRI1-F1
#
_cell.length_a   1.000
_cell.length_b   1.000
_cell.length_c   1.000
_cell.angle_alpha   90.00
_cell.angle_beta   90.00
_cell.angle_gamma   90.00
#
_symmetry.space_group_name_H-M   'P 1'
#
loop_
_entity.id
_entity.type
_entity.pdbx_description
1 polymer ?
#
loop_
_entity_poly.entity_id
_entity_poly.type
_entity_poly.pdbx_seq_one_letter_code
_entity_poly.pdbx_strand_id
1 'polypeptide(L)'
;MSRLINYRSLTSCKIADSIGKVTEKTRDHLTPELKLALVTPKTPAYTLSQEQFPFKDPYWAFYWPGGQVLTRYLLDTDKGFI
;
A
#
# COMPACT_ATOMS: atom_id res chain seq x y z
N MET A 1 -28.80 -1.98 17.49
CA MET A 1 -27.32 -2.00 17.54
C MET A 1 -26.77 -2.48 16.20
N SER A 2 -25.52 -2.10 15.87
CA SER A 2 -24.76 -2.35 14.63
C SER A 2 -24.73 -1.18 13.64
N ARG A 3 -23.95 -0.16 14.02
CA ARG A 3 -23.55 0.98 13.19
C ARG A 3 -22.54 0.48 12.16
N LEU A 4 -23.00 0.14 10.96
CA LEU A 4 -22.13 -0.09 9.80
C LEU A 4 -21.32 1.21 9.58
N ILE A 5 -20.00 1.12 9.75
CA ILE A 5 -19.10 2.26 9.52
C ILE A 5 -19.09 2.52 8.02
N ASN A 6 -19.86 3.53 7.58
CA ASN A 6 -19.82 4.01 6.21
C ASN A 6 -18.52 4.81 5.99
N TYR A 7 -17.46 4.12 5.57
CA TYR A 7 -16.12 4.69 5.35
C TYR A 7 -16.03 5.55 4.06
N ARG A 8 -17.11 5.66 3.28
CA ARG A 8 -17.12 6.39 2.00
C ARG A 8 -17.37 7.89 2.20
N SER A 9 -16.44 8.54 2.90
CA SER A 9 -16.31 9.99 2.83
C SER A 9 -15.61 10.38 1.53
N LEU A 10 -16.08 11.44 0.86
CA LEU A 10 -15.53 11.97 -0.40
C LEU A 10 -14.00 12.26 -0.35
N THR A 11 -13.44 12.42 0.85
CA THR A 11 -11.99 12.50 1.10
C THR A 11 -11.22 11.23 0.72
N SER A 12 -11.83 10.05 0.87
CA SER A 12 -11.22 8.76 0.51
C SER A 12 -10.95 8.65 -0.99
N CYS A 13 -11.85 9.15 -1.83
CA CYS A 13 -11.67 9.13 -3.29
C CYS A 13 -10.49 10.00 -3.73
N LYS A 14 -10.42 11.26 -3.26
CA LYS A 14 -9.34 12.19 -3.64
C LYS A 14 -7.95 11.70 -3.22
N ILE A 15 -7.85 11.08 -2.04
CA ILE A 15 -6.59 10.50 -1.55
C ILE A 15 -6.21 9.28 -2.38
N ALA A 16 -7.16 8.36 -2.63
CA ALA A 16 -6.92 7.17 -3.46
C ALA A 16 -6.45 7.55 -4.88
N ASP A 17 -7.06 8.57 -5.48
CA ASP A 17 -6.65 9.10 -6.78
C ASP A 17 -5.23 9.67 -6.75
N SER A 18 -4.88 10.39 -5.67
CA SER A 18 -3.55 10.96 -5.49
C SER A 18 -2.49 9.87 -5.29
N ILE A 19 -2.81 8.80 -4.56
CA ILE A 19 -1.94 7.62 -4.41
C ILE A 19 -1.72 6.98 -5.78
N GLY A 20 -2.80 6.81 -6.57
CA GLY A 20 -2.71 6.23 -7.91
C GLY A 20 -1.88 7.04 -8.91
N LYS A 21 -1.66 8.34 -8.67
CA LYS A 21 -0.79 9.19 -9.51
C LYS A 21 0.69 9.02 -9.23
N VAL A 22 1.06 8.62 -8.00
CA VAL A 22 2.47 8.48 -7.59
C VAL A 22 2.92 7.03 -7.41
N THR A 23 1.99 6.09 -7.52
CA THR A 23 2.25 4.65 -7.41
C THR A 23 1.80 3.95 -8.68
N GLU A 24 2.31 2.73 -8.88
CA GLU A 24 1.73 1.79 -9.84
C GLU A 24 1.15 0.58 -9.12
N LYS A 25 0.10 -0.01 -9.69
CA LYS A 25 -0.44 -1.27 -9.18
C LYS A 25 0.36 -2.43 -9.73
N THR A 26 1.17 -3.05 -8.88
CA THR A 26 2.09 -4.13 -9.27
C THR A 26 1.86 -5.39 -8.44
N ARG A 27 2.37 -6.51 -8.97
CA ARG A 27 2.57 -7.80 -8.28
C ARG A 27 4.05 -8.20 -8.26
N ASP A 28 4.91 -7.33 -8.77
CA ASP A 28 6.35 -7.52 -8.87
C ASP A 28 7.01 -7.21 -7.53
N HIS A 29 6.78 -8.08 -6.55
CA HIS A 29 7.29 -8.02 -5.18
C HIS A 29 7.22 -9.40 -4.53
N LEU A 30 7.67 -9.54 -3.27
CA LEU A 30 7.73 -10.81 -2.55
C LEU A 30 6.35 -11.44 -2.23
N THR A 31 5.24 -10.81 -2.60
CA THR A 31 3.87 -11.28 -2.32
C THR A 31 2.92 -11.09 -3.52
N PRO A 32 3.24 -11.65 -4.70
CA PRO A 32 2.49 -11.46 -5.95
C PRO A 32 1.01 -11.87 -5.87
N GLU A 33 0.60 -12.60 -4.84
CA GLU A 33 -0.78 -12.93 -4.50
C GLU A 33 -1.61 -11.66 -4.27
N LEU A 34 -0.99 -10.62 -3.70
CA LEU A 34 -1.59 -9.31 -3.43
C LEU A 34 -1.22 -8.31 -4.52
N LYS A 35 -2.21 -7.59 -5.07
CA LYS A 35 -1.94 -6.47 -5.99
C LYS A 35 -1.84 -5.18 -5.19
N LEU A 36 -0.63 -4.64 -5.06
CA LEU A 36 -0.34 -3.47 -4.23
C LEU A 36 -0.08 -2.23 -5.08
N ALA A 37 -0.44 -1.06 -4.55
CA ALA A 37 -0.09 0.23 -5.13
C ALA A 37 1.24 0.68 -4.53
N LEU A 38 2.34 0.56 -5.28
CA LEU A 38 3.70 0.80 -4.79
C LEU A 38 4.41 1.89 -5.60
N VAL A 39 5.33 2.59 -4.93
CA VAL A 39 6.37 3.37 -5.60
C VAL A 39 7.43 2.39 -6.08
N THR A 40 7.71 2.37 -7.37
CA THR A 40 8.69 1.47 -8.00
C THR A 40 9.67 2.29 -8.85
N PRO A 41 10.81 1.72 -9.29
CA PRO A 41 11.73 2.42 -10.18
C PRO A 41 11.11 2.96 -11.49
N LYS A 42 9.92 2.47 -11.88
CA LYS A 42 9.18 2.93 -13.07
C LYS A 42 8.33 4.18 -12.80
N THR A 43 8.02 4.46 -11.53
CA THR A 43 7.19 5.60 -11.13
C THR A 43 8.05 6.85 -10.94
N PRO A 44 7.61 8.04 -11.40
CA PRO A 44 8.35 9.29 -11.18
C PRO A 44 8.62 9.60 -9.71
N ALA A 45 7.76 9.07 -8.83
CA ALA A 45 7.85 9.26 -7.38
C ALA A 45 9.09 8.61 -6.75
N TYR A 46 9.73 7.65 -7.43
CA TYR A 46 10.89 6.92 -6.90
C TYR A 46 12.13 7.80 -6.69
N THR A 47 12.24 8.90 -7.44
CA THR A 47 13.38 9.82 -7.37
C THR A 47 13.05 11.13 -6.66
N LEU A 48 11.84 11.28 -6.11
CA LEU A 48 11.43 12.50 -5.43
C LEU A 48 12.05 12.59 -4.04
N SER A 49 12.43 13.80 -3.64
CA SER A 49 12.80 14.07 -2.25
C SER A 49 11.55 14.07 -1.34
N GLN A 50 11.77 14.00 -0.03
CA GLN A 50 10.69 14.05 0.96
C GLN A 50 9.86 15.34 0.84
N GLU A 51 10.50 16.47 0.54
CA GLU A 51 9.84 17.78 0.38
C GLU A 51 8.96 17.85 -0.88
N GLN A 52 9.29 17.05 -1.90
CA GLN A 52 8.57 17.00 -3.16
C GLN A 52 7.44 15.96 -3.15
N PHE A 53 7.47 15.02 -2.20
CA PHE A 53 6.46 13.97 -2.11
C PHE A 53 5.11 14.55 -1.66
N PRO A 54 3.98 14.21 -2.31
CA PRO A 54 2.69 14.85 -2.05
C PRO A 54 2.06 14.49 -0.71
N PHE A 55 2.62 13.50 0.00
CA PHE A 55 2.13 13.03 1.29
C PHE A 55 3.17 13.31 2.37
N LYS A 56 2.75 13.94 3.47
CA LYS A 56 3.58 14.11 4.67
C LYS A 56 3.58 12.82 5.48
N ASP A 57 4.76 12.38 5.90
CA ASP A 57 4.99 11.23 6.79
C ASP A 57 4.34 9.89 6.37
N PRO A 58 4.52 9.41 5.12
CA PRO A 58 3.93 8.14 4.68
C PRO A 58 4.74 6.92 5.17
N TYR A 59 5.53 7.03 6.24
CA TYR A 59 6.46 5.96 6.66
C TYR A 59 5.73 4.63 6.93
N TRP A 60 4.50 4.70 7.46
CA TRP A 60 3.62 3.55 7.71
C TRP A 60 3.03 2.93 6.43
N ALA A 61 3.11 3.62 5.29
CA ALA A 61 2.59 3.19 4.00
C ALA A 61 3.64 2.53 3.10
N PHE A 62 4.94 2.57 3.46
CA PHE A 62 5.95 1.88 2.66
C PHE A 62 5.91 0.38 2.87
N TYR A 63 6.14 -0.33 1.78
CA TYR A 63 6.19 -1.79 1.76
C TYR A 63 7.54 -2.30 2.30
N TRP A 64 7.76 -2.13 3.60
CA TRP A 64 9.02 -2.46 4.29
C TRP A 64 9.31 -3.95 4.30
N PRO A 65 10.59 -4.36 4.20
CA PRO A 65 11.00 -5.78 4.18
C PRO A 65 10.37 -6.64 5.27
N GLY A 66 10.30 -6.14 6.51
CA GLY A 66 9.72 -6.88 7.64
C GLY A 66 8.23 -7.22 7.44
N GLY A 67 7.44 -6.29 6.90
CA GLY A 67 6.04 -6.53 6.56
C GLY A 67 5.90 -7.57 5.44
N GLN A 68 6.79 -7.51 4.44
CA GLN A 68 6.79 -8.48 3.34
C GLN A 68 7.06 -9.91 3.84
N VAL A 69 8.06 -10.07 4.71
CA VAL A 69 8.42 -11.38 5.29
C VAL A 69 7.26 -11.96 6.09
N LEU A 70 6.62 -11.14 6.92
CA LEU A 70 5.45 -11.59 7.69
C LEU A 70 4.28 -11.98 6.77
N THR A 71 3.97 -11.17 5.76
CA THR A 71 2.92 -11.50 4.80
C THR A 71 3.25 -12.79 4.03
N ARG A 72 4.49 -12.96 3.57
CA ARG A 72 4.95 -14.18 2.90
C ARG A 72 4.80 -15.40 3.82
N TYR A 73 5.27 -15.29 5.07
CA TYR A 73 5.09 -16.34 6.07
C TYR A 73 3.63 -16.74 6.22
N LEU A 74 2.72 -15.77 6.40
CA LEU A 74 1.28 -16.03 6.55
C LEU A 74 0.63 -16.63 5.30
N LEU A 75 1.07 -16.24 4.09
CA LEU A 75 0.55 -16.80 2.84
C LEU A 75 1.05 -18.22 2.59
N ASP A 76 2.29 -18.52 2.99
CA ASP A 76 2.90 -19.84 2.81
C ASP A 76 2.44 -20.83 3.89
N THR A 77 2.16 -20.34 5.10
CA THR A 77 1.53 -21.13 6.14
C THR A 77 0.02 -21.01 6.03
N ASP A 78 -0.59 -21.93 5.27
CA ASP A 78 -2.02 -22.21 5.24
C ASP A 78 -2.52 -22.79 6.59
N LYS A 79 -2.13 -22.15 7.69
CA LYS A 79 -2.68 -22.40 9.01
C LYS A 79 -3.71 -21.31 9.19
N GLY A 80 -4.96 -21.64 8.83
CA GLY A 80 -6.11 -20.93 9.36
C GLY A 80 -5.86 -20.69 10.84
N PHE A 81 -5.96 -19.44 11.29
CA PHE A 81 -5.74 -19.07 12.68
C PHE A 81 -6.73 -19.87 13.55
N ILE A 82 -6.25 -20.98 14.12
CA ILE A 82 -6.87 -21.78 15.18
C ILE A 82 -5.85 -21.91 16.30
#